data_AF-A0A956B1B8-F1
#
_entry.id   AF-A0A956B1B8-F1
#
_cell.length_a   1.000
_cell.length_b   1.000
_cell.length_c   1.000
_cell.angle_alpha   90.00
_cell.angle_beta   90.00
_cell.angle_gamma   90.00
#
_symmetry.space_group_name_H-M   'P 1'
#
loop_
_entity.id
_entity.type
_entity.pdbx_description
1 polymer ?
#
loop_
_entity_poly.entity_id
_entity_poly.type
_entity_poly.pdbx_seq_one_letter_code
_entity_poly.pdbx_strand_id
1 'polypeptide(L)'
;MDATTTATTTPIEAPRAPTPSGGWAAIDGLLRDRPALLARIERGEDLLGLVRSLALTLAATTAVVGATIGAFRGGAQIAFAAVKLPLVVGLTAALCTPAYSALTAAIRGRTDLRKDVAVVLASLALSGLLLSALAPVILLGVFVQLSYHKLALLFTGACFLAGAGGLSLFVQAERRRAGAGSKTVLLVLLATFAAVGSQVAWTLRPYLVRPRAPEVPFVRAVEGSLAEAVLYSSRSALGLYRRGRAPLPGEPGAGRFKPVAEPE
;
A
#
# COMPACT_ATOMS: atom_id res chain seq x y z
N MET A 1 16.78 48.66 -54.97
CA MET A 1 16.78 47.18 -55.11
C MET A 1 17.56 46.66 -53.93
N ASP A 2 16.96 46.67 -52.73
CA ASP A 2 17.64 46.29 -51.48
C ASP A 2 16.97 45.04 -50.93
N ALA A 3 17.71 43.93 -50.97
CA ALA A 3 17.29 42.65 -50.44
C ALA A 3 17.72 42.53 -48.97
N THR A 4 16.75 42.65 -48.06
CA THR A 4 16.90 42.32 -46.65
C THR A 4 17.14 40.82 -46.49
N THR A 5 18.34 40.42 -46.08
CA THR A 5 18.66 39.05 -45.68
C THR A 5 18.44 38.91 -44.17
N THR A 6 17.30 38.36 -43.78
CA THR A 6 16.99 38.02 -42.39
C THR A 6 17.57 36.65 -42.08
N ALA A 7 18.65 36.59 -41.29
CA ALA A 7 19.24 35.34 -40.85
C ALA A 7 18.30 34.61 -39.87
N THR A 8 17.83 33.42 -40.24
CA THR A 8 17.06 32.52 -39.38
C THR A 8 17.99 31.84 -38.39
N THR A 9 18.01 32.30 -37.14
CA THR A 9 18.71 31.60 -36.05
C THR A 9 17.86 30.39 -35.63
N THR A 10 18.23 29.20 -36.10
CA THR A 10 17.71 27.94 -35.57
C THR A 10 18.06 27.82 -34.08
N PRO A 11 17.09 27.49 -33.19
CA PRO A 11 17.40 27.29 -31.78
C PRO A 11 18.35 26.10 -31.62
N ILE A 12 19.47 26.33 -30.95
CA ILE A 12 20.40 25.25 -30.55
C ILE A 12 19.67 24.41 -29.50
N GLU A 13 19.20 23.21 -29.87
CA GLU A 13 18.65 22.24 -28.93
C GLU A 13 19.76 21.84 -27.96
N ALA A 14 19.62 22.22 -26.69
CA ALA A 14 20.58 21.89 -25.65
C ALA A 14 20.74 20.35 -25.55
N PRO A 15 21.96 19.83 -25.36
CA PRO A 15 22.19 18.39 -25.22
C PRO A 15 21.30 17.82 -24.12
N ARG A 16 20.41 16.88 -24.45
CA ARG A 16 19.61 16.17 -23.44
C ARG A 16 20.58 15.42 -22.53
N ALA A 17 20.56 15.75 -21.24
CA ALA A 17 21.34 15.03 -20.24
C ALA A 17 21.02 13.52 -20.36
N PRO A 18 22.03 12.63 -20.26
CA PRO A 18 21.80 11.21 -20.35
C PRO A 18 20.75 10.82 -19.32
N THR A 19 19.69 10.15 -19.77
CA THR A 19 18.67 9.60 -18.88
C THR A 19 19.38 8.58 -17.98
N PRO A 20 19.42 8.81 -16.65
CA PRO A 20 20.08 7.86 -15.77
C PRO A 20 19.41 6.48 -15.94
N SER A 21 20.22 5.50 -16.31
CA SER A 21 19.79 4.12 -16.54
C SER A 21 20.14 3.28 -15.30
N GLY A 22 19.18 2.47 -14.83
CA GLY A 22 19.34 1.63 -13.65
C GLY A 22 18.39 1.96 -12.50
N GLY A 23 18.38 1.10 -11.47
CA GLY A 23 17.39 1.15 -10.40
C GLY A 23 17.45 2.43 -9.53
N TRP A 24 18.64 3.01 -9.40
CA TRP A 24 18.85 4.28 -8.70
C TRP A 24 18.14 5.45 -9.36
N ALA A 25 17.98 5.43 -10.69
CA ALA A 25 17.30 6.49 -11.43
C ALA A 25 15.80 6.57 -11.09
N ALA A 26 15.15 5.43 -10.84
CA ALA A 26 13.73 5.41 -10.48
C ALA A 26 13.52 5.95 -9.06
N ILE A 27 14.41 5.60 -8.12
CA ILE A 27 14.36 6.12 -6.74
C ILE A 27 14.64 7.63 -6.73
N ASP A 28 15.65 8.08 -7.47
CA ASP A 28 15.99 9.50 -7.57
C ASP A 28 14.85 10.31 -8.21
N GLY A 29 14.24 9.79 -9.28
CA GLY A 29 13.04 10.38 -9.87
C GLY A 29 11.85 10.43 -8.91
N LEU A 30 11.63 9.41 -8.07
CA LEU A 30 10.56 9.42 -7.06
C LEU A 30 10.76 10.47 -5.96
N LEU A 31 12.01 10.66 -5.53
CA LEU A 31 12.35 11.53 -4.40
C LEU A 31 12.60 12.98 -4.81
N ARG A 32 13.26 13.20 -5.96
CA ARG A 32 13.73 14.51 -6.41
C ARG A 32 12.88 15.12 -7.53
N ASP A 33 12.53 14.35 -8.56
CA ASP A 33 11.84 14.87 -9.75
C ASP A 33 10.66 13.98 -10.21
N ARG A 34 9.60 14.00 -9.41
CA ARG A 34 8.33 13.33 -9.70
C ARG A 34 7.74 13.78 -11.04
N PRO A 35 7.75 15.08 -11.40
CA PRO A 35 7.34 15.55 -12.72
C PRO A 35 8.03 14.84 -13.89
N ALA A 36 9.36 14.68 -13.83
CA ALA A 36 10.11 14.01 -14.90
C ALA A 36 9.81 12.50 -14.94
N LEU A 37 9.69 11.85 -13.79
CA LEU A 37 9.28 10.43 -13.72
C LEU A 37 7.91 10.21 -14.37
N LEU A 38 6.92 11.04 -14.06
CA LEU A 38 5.58 10.93 -14.65
C LEU A 38 5.61 11.21 -16.16
N ALA A 39 6.38 12.19 -16.61
CA ALA A 39 6.56 12.46 -18.04
C ALA A 39 7.22 11.27 -18.77
N ARG A 40 8.21 10.60 -18.16
CA ARG A 40 8.82 9.37 -18.69
C ARG A 40 7.78 8.26 -18.87
N ILE A 41 6.88 8.07 -17.90
CA ILE A 41 5.79 7.08 -17.99
C ILE A 41 4.82 7.45 -19.12
N GLU A 42 4.45 8.72 -19.25
CA GLU A 42 3.56 9.20 -20.33
C GLU A 42 4.15 8.95 -21.72
N ARG A 43 5.45 9.22 -21.89
CA ARG A 43 6.20 8.97 -23.13
C ARG A 43 6.45 7.47 -23.40
N GLY A 44 6.32 6.61 -22.39
CA GLY A 44 6.52 5.16 -22.53
C GLY A 44 7.99 4.74 -22.63
N GLU A 45 8.91 5.55 -22.09
CA GLU A 45 10.35 5.35 -22.19
C GLU A 45 10.85 4.29 -21.20
N ASP A 46 11.33 3.15 -21.72
CA ASP A 46 11.86 2.02 -20.94
C ASP A 46 10.93 1.63 -19.77
N LEU A 47 9.65 1.34 -20.09
CA LEU A 47 8.65 0.99 -19.09
C LEU A 47 8.99 -0.30 -18.34
N LEU A 48 9.60 -1.29 -18.99
CA LEU A 48 9.92 -2.56 -18.35
C LEU A 48 11.02 -2.40 -17.29
N GLY A 49 12.10 -1.68 -17.62
CA GLY A 49 13.16 -1.35 -16.68
C GLY A 49 12.64 -0.53 -15.50
N LEU A 50 11.78 0.45 -15.78
CA LEU A 50 11.13 1.28 -14.76
C LEU A 50 10.23 0.46 -13.84
N VAL A 51 9.31 -0.34 -14.39
CA VAL A 51 8.39 -1.21 -13.63
C VAL A 51 9.17 -2.17 -12.74
N ARG A 52 10.22 -2.80 -13.27
CA ARG A 52 11.08 -3.70 -12.48
C ARG A 52 11.73 -2.95 -11.32
N SER A 53 12.28 -1.76 -11.58
CA SER A 53 12.89 -0.95 -10.52
C SER A 53 11.87 -0.56 -9.44
N LEU A 54 10.69 -0.08 -9.84
CA LEU A 54 9.64 0.32 -8.91
C LEU A 54 9.13 -0.87 -8.07
N ALA A 55 8.96 -2.03 -8.69
CA ALA A 55 8.58 -3.26 -7.99
C ALA A 55 9.64 -3.70 -6.98
N LEU A 56 10.93 -3.61 -7.33
CA LEU A 56 12.03 -3.92 -6.41
C LEU A 56 12.11 -2.91 -5.25
N THR A 57 11.95 -1.62 -5.53
CA THR A 57 11.88 -0.57 -4.49
C THR A 57 10.70 -0.82 -3.55
N LEU A 58 9.52 -1.14 -4.10
CA LEU A 58 8.33 -1.46 -3.32
C LEU A 58 8.55 -2.69 -2.43
N ALA A 59 9.09 -3.78 -2.99
CA ALA A 59 9.37 -5.00 -2.25
C ALA A 59 10.39 -4.76 -1.12
N ALA A 60 11.49 -4.06 -1.41
CA ALA A 60 12.52 -3.77 -0.43
C ALA A 60 12.00 -2.88 0.72
N THR A 61 11.32 -1.79 0.40
CA THR A 61 10.79 -0.84 1.40
C THR A 61 9.72 -1.48 2.29
N THR A 62 8.78 -2.22 1.69
CA THR A 62 7.76 -2.95 2.45
C THR A 62 8.35 -4.10 3.26
N ALA A 63 9.43 -4.75 2.82
CA ALA A 63 10.13 -5.76 3.62
C ALA A 63 10.79 -5.14 4.86
N VAL A 64 11.45 -3.98 4.71
CA VAL A 64 12.04 -3.23 5.84
C VAL A 64 10.97 -2.81 6.85
N VAL A 65 9.83 -2.31 6.37
CA VAL A 65 8.69 -1.96 7.23
C VAL A 65 8.13 -3.21 7.92
N GLY A 66 8.02 -4.33 7.21
CA GLY A 66 7.59 -5.62 7.75
C GLY A 66 8.51 -6.11 8.87
N ALA A 67 9.82 -6.07 8.65
CA ALA A 67 10.81 -6.41 9.68
C ALA A 67 10.68 -5.50 10.92
N THR A 68 10.47 -4.20 10.69
CA THR A 68 10.31 -3.19 11.74
C THR A 68 9.11 -3.49 12.64
N ILE A 69 7.94 -3.77 12.08
CA ILE A 69 6.76 -4.15 12.89
C ILE A 69 6.93 -5.55 13.51
N GLY A 70 7.64 -6.45 12.84
CA GLY A 70 7.94 -7.79 13.35
C GLY A 70 8.83 -7.76 14.60
N ALA A 71 9.70 -6.74 14.71
CA ALA A 71 10.60 -6.54 15.85
C ALA A 71 9.86 -6.35 17.18
N PHE A 72 8.59 -5.93 17.16
CA PHE A 72 7.78 -5.81 18.38
C PHE A 72 7.65 -7.11 19.16
N ARG A 73 7.54 -8.26 18.46
CA ARG A 73 7.56 -9.59 19.10
C ARG A 73 8.95 -10.21 19.03
N GLY A 74 9.71 -9.91 17.98
CA GLY A 74 11.01 -10.52 17.73
C GLY A 74 10.93 -11.93 17.11
N GLY A 75 12.08 -12.60 17.05
CA GLY A 75 12.20 -13.98 16.53
C GLY A 75 11.71 -14.14 15.09
N ALA A 76 11.02 -15.26 14.82
CA ALA A 76 10.49 -15.59 13.49
C ALA A 76 9.50 -14.55 12.94
N GLN A 77 8.86 -13.74 13.81
CA GLN A 77 7.91 -12.72 13.37
C GLN A 77 8.58 -11.63 12.51
N ILE A 78 9.87 -11.34 12.74
CA ILE A 78 10.63 -10.38 11.92
C ILE A 78 10.66 -10.85 10.46
N ALA A 79 11.11 -12.09 10.24
CA ALA A 79 11.18 -12.68 8.91
C ALA A 79 9.79 -12.82 8.27
N PHE A 80 8.80 -13.28 9.02
CA PHE A 80 7.46 -13.50 8.49
C PHE A 80 6.78 -12.19 8.08
N ALA A 81 6.90 -11.13 8.88
CA ALA A 81 6.34 -9.83 8.53
C ALA A 81 7.11 -9.19 7.36
N ALA A 82 8.44 -9.33 7.31
CA ALA A 82 9.27 -8.87 6.20
C ALA A 82 8.93 -9.52 4.86
N VAL A 83 8.49 -10.78 4.86
CA VAL A 83 8.05 -11.48 3.64
C VAL A 83 6.58 -11.18 3.32
N LYS A 84 5.70 -11.18 4.31
CA LYS A 84 4.26 -11.03 4.09
C LYS A 84 3.87 -9.63 3.64
N LEU A 85 4.52 -8.58 4.16
CA LEU A 85 4.11 -7.22 3.82
C LEU A 85 4.34 -6.88 2.32
N PRO A 86 5.47 -7.24 1.69
CA PRO A 86 5.63 -7.19 0.24
C PRO A 86 4.55 -7.97 -0.51
N LEU A 87 4.20 -9.17 -0.06
CA LEU A 87 3.16 -9.99 -0.70
C LEU A 87 1.79 -9.32 -0.63
N VAL A 88 1.44 -8.74 0.52
CA VAL A 88 0.17 -8.01 0.69
C VAL A 88 0.08 -6.84 -0.28
N VAL A 89 1.12 -6.00 -0.34
CA VAL A 89 1.10 -4.79 -1.17
C VAL A 89 1.21 -5.14 -2.67
N GLY A 90 2.05 -6.11 -3.02
CA GLY A 90 2.22 -6.60 -4.39
C GLY A 90 0.96 -7.29 -4.93
N LEU A 91 0.31 -8.14 -4.14
CA LEU A 91 -0.95 -8.78 -4.53
C LEU A 91 -2.08 -7.76 -4.66
N THR A 92 -2.16 -6.79 -3.75
CA THR A 92 -3.14 -5.69 -3.85
C THR A 92 -2.93 -4.92 -5.15
N ALA A 93 -1.69 -4.56 -5.50
CA ALA A 93 -1.39 -3.90 -6.77
C ALA A 93 -1.81 -4.77 -7.97
N ALA A 94 -1.43 -6.05 -7.97
CA ALA A 94 -1.76 -6.98 -9.05
C ALA A 94 -3.26 -7.14 -9.30
N LEU A 95 -4.08 -7.06 -8.25
CA LEU A 95 -5.54 -7.13 -8.33
C LEU A 95 -6.17 -5.79 -8.71
N CYS A 96 -5.67 -4.68 -8.17
CA CYS A 96 -6.28 -3.36 -8.36
C CYS A 96 -5.87 -2.68 -9.68
N THR A 97 -4.67 -2.91 -10.20
CA THR A 97 -4.21 -2.31 -11.47
C THR A 97 -5.04 -2.70 -12.70
N PRO A 98 -5.39 -3.98 -12.94
CA PRO A 98 -6.25 -4.31 -14.08
C PRO A 98 -7.66 -3.71 -13.93
N ALA A 99 -8.19 -3.64 -12.71
CA ALA A 99 -9.47 -2.96 -12.43
C ALA A 99 -9.39 -1.46 -12.74
N TYR A 100 -8.29 -0.80 -12.37
CA TYR A 100 -8.01 0.59 -12.71
C TYR A 100 -7.90 0.82 -14.23
N SER A 101 -7.18 -0.05 -14.93
CA SER A 101 -7.01 0.03 -16.38
C SER A 101 -8.34 -0.16 -17.10
N ALA A 102 -9.15 -1.15 -16.69
CA ALA A 102 -10.49 -1.39 -17.21
C ALA A 102 -11.45 -0.21 -16.95
N LEU A 103 -11.44 0.36 -15.74
CA LEU A 103 -12.24 1.53 -15.41
C LEU A 103 -11.85 2.74 -16.27
N THR A 104 -10.54 2.95 -16.45
CA THR A 104 -10.01 4.04 -17.27
C THR A 104 -10.38 3.84 -18.74
N ALA A 105 -10.30 2.61 -19.24
CA ALA A 105 -10.76 2.26 -20.59
C ALA A 105 -12.26 2.52 -20.78
N ALA A 106 -13.09 2.16 -19.79
CA ALA A 106 -14.54 2.38 -19.84
C ALA A 106 -14.92 3.88 -19.85
N ILE A 107 -14.20 4.71 -19.10
CA ILE A 107 -14.49 6.15 -18.99
C ILE A 107 -13.86 6.95 -20.14
N ARG A 108 -12.66 6.57 -20.59
CA ARG A 108 -11.84 7.39 -21.51
C ARG A 108 -11.63 6.77 -22.90
N GLY A 109 -12.12 5.54 -23.14
CA GLY A 109 -12.02 4.84 -24.42
C GLY A 109 -10.62 4.33 -24.80
N ARG A 110 -9.58 4.65 -24.00
CA ARG A 110 -8.19 4.24 -24.24
C ARG A 110 -7.44 4.01 -22.93
N THR A 111 -6.62 2.96 -22.89
CA THR A 111 -5.72 2.64 -21.77
C THR A 111 -4.44 2.03 -22.29
N ASP A 112 -3.38 2.15 -21.49
CA ASP A 112 -2.14 1.40 -21.65
C ASP A 112 -1.81 0.76 -20.31
N LEU A 113 -2.05 -0.55 -20.20
CA LEU A 113 -1.86 -1.31 -18.97
C LEU A 113 -0.42 -1.19 -18.45
N ARG A 114 0.58 -1.06 -19.31
CA ARG A 114 1.99 -0.92 -18.88
C ARG A 114 2.21 0.41 -18.19
N LYS A 115 1.63 1.49 -18.71
CA LYS A 115 1.68 2.82 -18.08
C LYS A 115 0.88 2.84 -16.78
N ASP A 116 -0.25 2.14 -16.73
CA ASP A 116 -1.07 2.04 -15.53
C ASP A 116 -0.37 1.26 -14.41
N VAL A 117 0.29 0.14 -14.74
CA VAL A 117 1.18 -0.60 -13.84
C VAL A 117 2.30 0.31 -13.33
N ALA A 118 2.97 1.06 -14.21
CA ALA A 118 4.05 1.97 -13.82
C ALA A 118 3.58 3.07 -12.86
N VAL A 119 2.42 3.70 -13.12
CA VAL A 119 1.84 4.72 -12.22
C VAL A 119 1.49 4.12 -10.86
N VAL A 120 0.80 2.99 -10.82
CA VAL A 120 0.43 2.34 -9.55
C VAL A 120 1.67 1.93 -8.75
N LEU A 121 2.65 1.30 -9.39
CA LEU A 121 3.90 0.92 -8.73
C LEU A 121 4.70 2.13 -8.26
N ALA A 122 4.73 3.23 -9.03
CA ALA A 122 5.40 4.46 -8.61
C ALA A 122 4.76 5.05 -7.35
N SER A 123 3.43 5.11 -7.31
CA SER A 123 2.68 5.57 -6.15
C SER A 123 2.91 4.71 -4.92
N LEU A 124 2.86 3.37 -5.07
CA LEU A 124 3.10 2.45 -3.97
C LEU A 124 4.57 2.45 -3.52
N ALA A 125 5.53 2.53 -4.44
CA ALA A 125 6.95 2.62 -4.11
C ALA A 125 7.26 3.91 -3.34
N LEU A 126 6.63 5.04 -3.70
CA LEU A 126 6.73 6.27 -2.92
C LEU A 126 6.18 6.09 -1.51
N SER A 127 4.99 5.49 -1.36
CA SER A 127 4.44 5.16 -0.04
C SER A 127 5.37 4.24 0.75
N GLY A 128 5.95 3.22 0.10
CA GLY A 128 6.95 2.35 0.71
C GLY A 128 8.15 3.12 1.23
N LEU A 129 8.76 3.98 0.41
CA LEU A 129 9.91 4.82 0.78
C LEU A 129 9.59 5.74 1.97
N LEU A 130 8.44 6.41 1.93
CA LEU A 130 8.00 7.28 3.03
C LEU A 130 7.75 6.50 4.32
N LEU A 131 7.15 5.32 4.23
CA LEU A 131 6.91 4.47 5.39
C LEU A 131 8.21 3.89 5.96
N SER A 132 9.15 3.50 5.10
CA SER A 132 10.50 3.09 5.50
C SER A 132 11.27 4.24 6.16
N ALA A 133 11.09 5.48 5.72
CA ALA A 133 11.69 6.65 6.38
C ALA A 133 11.14 6.86 7.82
N LEU A 134 9.91 6.39 8.09
CA LEU A 134 9.30 6.39 9.43
C LEU A 134 9.63 5.14 10.25
N ALA A 135 10.34 4.14 9.68
CA ALA A 135 10.72 2.91 10.38
C ALA A 135 11.52 3.16 11.67
N PRO A 136 12.50 4.09 11.73
CA PRO A 136 13.23 4.39 12.97
C PRO A 136 12.30 4.88 14.09
N VAL A 137 11.25 5.65 13.77
CA VAL A 137 10.26 6.12 14.75
C VAL A 137 9.43 4.96 15.29
N ILE A 138 9.06 4.01 14.43
CA ILE A 138 8.34 2.80 14.84
C ILE A 138 9.24 1.91 15.71
N LEU A 139 10.51 1.73 15.33
CA LEU A 139 11.49 0.98 16.11
C LEU A 139 11.74 1.63 17.48
N LEU A 140 11.85 2.95 17.54
CA LEU A 140 11.93 3.67 18.81
C LEU A 140 10.74 3.31 19.72
N GLY A 141 9.53 3.26 19.15
CA GLY A 141 8.32 2.80 19.84
C GLY A 141 8.43 1.37 20.38
N VAL A 142 9.10 0.46 19.66
CA VAL A 142 9.41 -0.89 20.13
C VAL A 142 10.43 -0.85 21.28
N PHE A 143 11.52 -0.09 21.14
CA PHE A 143 12.59 0.00 22.15
C PHE A 143 12.13 0.61 23.47
N VAL A 144 11.24 1.62 23.43
CA VAL A 144 10.62 2.19 24.64
C VAL A 144 9.44 1.37 25.16
N GLN A 145 9.22 0.16 24.61
CA GLN A 145 8.21 -0.80 25.04
C GLN A 145 6.78 -0.24 25.03
N LEU A 146 6.40 0.47 23.95
CA LEU A 146 5.01 0.90 23.78
C LEU A 146 4.06 -0.31 23.85
N SER A 147 2.90 -0.12 24.48
CA SER A 147 1.88 -1.17 24.47
C SER A 147 1.41 -1.48 23.04
N TYR A 148 0.91 -2.70 22.83
CA TYR A 148 0.43 -3.18 21.53
C TYR A 148 -0.48 -2.16 20.81
N HIS A 149 -1.44 -1.57 21.53
CA HIS A 149 -2.37 -0.61 20.95
C HIS A 149 -1.71 0.72 20.58
N LYS A 150 -0.77 1.22 21.41
CA LYS A 150 -0.03 2.45 21.11
C LYS A 150 0.85 2.27 19.87
N LEU A 151 1.54 1.13 19.77
CA LEU A 151 2.36 0.83 18.59
C LEU A 151 1.51 0.62 17.33
N ALA A 152 0.36 -0.07 17.46
CA ALA A 152 -0.57 -0.23 16.35
C ALA A 152 -1.12 1.11 15.84
N LEU A 153 -1.45 2.04 16.75
CA LEU A 153 -1.86 3.41 16.40
C LEU A 153 -0.74 4.19 15.71
N LEU A 154 0.50 4.13 16.23
CA LEU A 154 1.67 4.75 15.62
C LEU A 154 1.89 4.24 14.19
N PHE A 155 1.90 2.93 14.01
CA PHE A 155 2.07 2.29 12.70
C PHE A 155 0.93 2.67 11.75
N THR A 156 -0.31 2.66 12.23
CA THR A 156 -1.48 3.07 11.44
C THR A 156 -1.35 4.53 10.98
N GLY A 157 -0.98 5.45 11.87
CA GLY A 157 -0.73 6.84 11.52
C GLY A 157 0.38 7.01 10.48
N ALA A 158 1.49 6.27 10.63
CA ALA A 158 2.58 6.25 9.65
C ALA A 158 2.10 5.75 8.27
N CYS A 159 1.27 4.70 8.23
CA CYS A 159 0.66 4.20 7.01
C CYS A 159 -0.24 5.25 6.33
N PHE A 160 -1.03 6.01 7.09
CA PHE A 160 -1.84 7.11 6.53
C PHE A 160 -0.98 8.21 5.92
N LEU A 161 0.07 8.66 6.61
CA LEU A 161 0.98 9.69 6.10
C LEU A 161 1.71 9.24 4.83
N ALA A 162 2.27 8.03 4.84
CA ALA A 162 2.95 7.46 3.69
C ALA A 162 1.99 7.18 2.52
N GLY A 163 0.78 6.70 2.81
CA GLY A 163 -0.29 6.48 1.84
C GLY A 163 -0.73 7.79 1.18
N ALA A 164 -0.86 8.89 1.94
CA ALA A 164 -1.17 10.21 1.41
C ALA A 164 -0.08 10.69 0.42
N GLY A 165 1.19 10.42 0.70
CA GLY A 165 2.29 10.70 -0.24
C GLY A 165 2.16 9.96 -1.57
N GLY A 166 1.92 8.64 -1.56
CA GLY A 166 1.69 7.86 -2.78
C GLY A 166 0.42 8.26 -3.53
N LEU A 167 -0.66 8.55 -2.81
CA LEU A 167 -1.90 9.06 -3.38
C LEU A 167 -1.69 10.42 -4.03
N SER A 168 -0.88 11.31 -3.45
CA SER A 168 -0.56 12.60 -4.04
C SER A 168 0.16 12.46 -5.39
N LEU A 169 1.04 11.46 -5.55
CA LEU A 169 1.69 11.14 -6.82
C LEU A 169 0.68 10.58 -7.83
N PHE A 170 -0.21 9.70 -7.36
CA PHE A 170 -1.26 9.13 -8.21
C PHE A 170 -2.19 10.22 -8.76
N VAL A 171 -2.61 11.15 -7.90
CA VAL A 171 -3.43 12.31 -8.29
C VAL A 171 -2.68 13.19 -9.29
N GLN A 172 -1.37 13.40 -9.12
CA GLN A 172 -0.56 14.13 -10.10
C GLN A 172 -0.53 13.43 -11.46
N ALA A 173 -0.37 12.11 -11.49
CA ALA A 173 -0.42 11.33 -12.73
C ALA A 173 -1.78 11.45 -13.43
N GLU A 174 -2.88 11.35 -12.68
CA GLU A 174 -4.23 11.47 -13.22
C GLU A 174 -4.55 12.88 -13.74
N ARG A 175 -4.03 13.93 -13.09
CA ARG A 175 -4.19 15.31 -13.55
C ARG A 175 -3.49 15.55 -14.90
N ARG A 176 -2.32 14.97 -15.10
CA ARG A 176 -1.57 15.09 -16.37
C ARG A 176 -2.25 14.38 -17.54
N ARG A 177 -3.00 13.33 -17.26
CA ARG A 177 -3.79 12.60 -18.26
C ARG A 177 -5.03 13.36 -18.78
N ALA A 178 -5.37 14.51 -18.16
CA ALA A 178 -6.34 15.52 -18.61
C ALA A 178 -7.70 14.99 -19.16
N GLY A 179 -8.18 13.84 -18.64
CA GLY A 179 -9.39 13.19 -19.13
C GLY A 179 -10.63 13.49 -18.28
N ALA A 180 -11.81 13.50 -18.91
CA ALA A 180 -13.09 13.46 -18.22
C ALA A 180 -13.13 12.29 -17.20
N GLY A 181 -13.88 12.47 -16.11
CA GLY A 181 -14.06 11.43 -15.09
C GLY A 181 -12.87 11.15 -14.17
N SER A 182 -11.82 11.99 -14.15
CA SER A 182 -10.66 11.83 -13.25
C SER A 182 -11.04 11.68 -11.77
N LYS A 183 -12.02 12.45 -11.28
CA LYS A 183 -12.56 12.31 -9.91
C LYS A 183 -13.19 10.93 -9.68
N THR A 184 -13.98 10.44 -10.64
CA THR A 184 -14.62 9.13 -10.55
C THR A 184 -13.59 8.00 -10.53
N VAL A 185 -12.61 8.06 -11.44
CA VAL A 185 -11.49 7.09 -11.49
C VAL A 185 -10.76 7.08 -10.14
N LEU A 186 -10.43 8.25 -9.60
CA LEU A 186 -9.74 8.36 -8.32
C LEU A 186 -10.56 7.78 -7.15
N LEU A 187 -11.84 8.13 -7.05
CA LEU A 187 -12.70 7.68 -5.95
C LEU A 187 -12.95 6.18 -6.00
N VAL A 188 -13.28 5.64 -7.18
CA VAL A 188 -13.51 4.20 -7.37
C VAL A 188 -12.21 3.44 -7.13
N LEU A 189 -11.07 3.95 -7.58
CA LEU A 189 -9.80 3.28 -7.34
C LEU A 189 -9.41 3.30 -5.86
N LEU A 190 -9.59 4.42 -5.18
CA LEU A 190 -9.35 4.52 -3.74
C LEU A 190 -10.23 3.53 -2.97
N ALA A 191 -11.51 3.45 -3.30
CA ALA A 191 -12.44 2.47 -2.71
C ALA A 191 -12.00 1.03 -3.02
N THR A 192 -11.57 0.76 -4.25
CA THR A 192 -11.09 -0.56 -4.69
C THR A 192 -9.83 -0.98 -3.91
N PHE A 193 -8.83 -0.10 -3.82
CA PHE A 193 -7.60 -0.34 -3.07
C PHE A 193 -7.88 -0.52 -1.57
N ALA A 194 -8.78 0.30 -1.00
CA ALA A 194 -9.16 0.17 0.39
C ALA A 194 -9.84 -1.18 0.67
N ALA A 195 -10.79 -1.60 -0.17
CA ALA A 195 -11.51 -2.86 0.00
C ALA A 195 -10.60 -4.09 -0.22
N VAL A 196 -9.93 -4.15 -1.38
CA VAL A 196 -9.06 -5.29 -1.74
C VAL A 196 -7.85 -5.34 -0.83
N GLY A 197 -7.18 -4.22 -0.58
CA GLY A 197 -6.01 -4.15 0.29
C GLY A 197 -6.35 -4.56 1.72
N SER A 198 -7.50 -4.12 2.24
CA SER A 198 -7.95 -4.56 3.56
C SER A 198 -8.26 -6.06 3.60
N GLN A 199 -8.87 -6.62 2.56
CA GLN A 199 -9.15 -8.06 2.49
C GLN A 199 -7.86 -8.89 2.38
N VAL A 200 -6.91 -8.48 1.54
CA VAL A 200 -5.60 -9.16 1.41
C VAL A 200 -4.83 -9.11 2.73
N ALA A 201 -4.82 -7.94 3.38
CA ALA A 201 -4.21 -7.76 4.70
C ALA A 201 -4.92 -8.61 5.78
N TRP A 202 -6.24 -8.77 5.71
CA TRP A 202 -7.03 -9.61 6.60
C TRP A 202 -6.71 -11.10 6.44
N THR A 203 -6.50 -11.56 5.21
CA THR A 203 -6.15 -12.95 4.90
C THR A 203 -4.73 -13.29 5.31
N LEU A 204 -3.75 -12.47 4.93
CA LEU A 204 -2.34 -12.76 5.20
C LEU A 204 -1.92 -12.41 6.64
N ARG A 205 -2.69 -11.53 7.30
CA ARG A 205 -2.45 -10.99 8.65
C ARG A 205 -0.96 -10.67 8.83
N PRO A 206 -0.39 -9.73 8.05
CA PRO A 206 1.05 -9.43 8.07
C PRO A 206 1.50 -8.80 9.39
N TYR A 207 0.56 -8.44 10.27
CA TYR A 207 0.80 -7.64 11.47
C TYR A 207 1.02 -8.45 12.75
N LEU A 208 1.49 -7.70 13.74
CA LEU A 208 1.65 -8.00 15.16
C LEU A 208 0.80 -9.18 15.63
N VAL A 209 1.44 -10.35 15.80
CA VAL A 209 0.81 -11.42 16.56
C VAL A 209 0.72 -10.93 18.01
N ARG A 210 -0.42 -11.15 18.68
CA ARG A 210 -0.59 -10.73 20.08
C ARG A 210 0.55 -11.33 20.93
N PRO A 211 1.17 -10.55 21.83
CA PRO A 211 2.27 -11.04 22.67
C PRO A 211 1.95 -12.32 23.45
N ARG A 212 0.68 -12.52 23.80
CA ARG A 212 0.18 -13.69 24.55
C ARG A 212 -0.15 -14.91 23.67
N ALA A 213 0.01 -14.83 22.34
CA ALA A 213 -0.26 -15.98 21.48
C ALA A 213 0.87 -17.01 21.60
N PRO A 214 0.59 -18.30 21.86
CA PRO A 214 1.61 -19.31 22.11
C PRO A 214 2.56 -19.52 20.90
N GLU A 215 2.06 -19.31 19.68
CA GLU A 215 2.83 -19.52 18.45
C GLU A 215 2.84 -18.30 17.52
N VAL A 216 3.80 -18.28 16.60
CA VAL A 216 3.87 -17.36 15.45
C VAL A 216 3.61 -18.17 14.17
N PRO A 217 2.36 -18.47 13.79
CA PRO A 217 2.11 -19.24 12.57
C PRO A 217 2.37 -18.40 11.31
N PHE A 218 3.05 -18.98 10.33
CA PHE A 218 3.26 -18.34 9.01
C PHE A 218 1.93 -18.25 8.23
N VAL A 219 1.05 -19.24 8.31
CA VAL A 219 -0.31 -19.20 7.73
C VAL A 219 -1.31 -19.50 8.84
N ARG A 220 -2.43 -18.78 8.88
CA ARG A 220 -3.53 -19.03 9.83
C ARG A 220 -4.76 -19.49 9.06
N ALA A 221 -5.62 -20.26 9.71
CA ALA A 221 -6.95 -20.54 9.17
C ALA A 221 -7.71 -19.22 8.92
N VAL A 222 -8.43 -19.14 7.80
CA VAL A 222 -9.22 -17.97 7.45
C VAL A 222 -10.47 -17.94 8.33
N GLU A 223 -10.45 -17.14 9.39
CA GLU A 223 -11.61 -16.89 10.25
C GLU A 223 -12.41 -15.71 9.68
N GLY A 224 -13.27 -16.00 8.69
CA GLY A 224 -14.18 -15.02 8.08
C GLY A 224 -13.52 -13.97 7.19
N SER A 225 -14.33 -13.06 6.65
CA SER A 225 -13.89 -11.95 5.77
C SER A 225 -13.97 -10.59 6.46
N LEU A 226 -13.25 -9.59 5.91
CA LEU A 226 -13.39 -8.20 6.35
C LEU A 226 -14.85 -7.73 6.24
N ALA A 227 -15.55 -8.10 5.17
CA ALA A 227 -16.94 -7.71 4.95
C ALA A 227 -17.86 -8.26 6.06
N GLU A 228 -17.65 -9.52 6.46
CA GLU A 228 -18.36 -10.11 7.59
C GLU A 228 -18.01 -9.43 8.91
N ALA A 229 -16.74 -9.11 9.12
CA ALA A 229 -16.28 -8.43 10.33
C ALA A 229 -16.87 -7.01 10.44
N VAL A 230 -16.84 -6.21 9.37
CA VAL A 230 -17.44 -4.88 9.33
C VAL A 230 -18.95 -4.97 9.55
N LEU A 231 -19.65 -5.86 8.83
CA LEU A 231 -21.09 -6.04 8.98
C LEU A 231 -21.46 -6.45 10.41
N TYR A 232 -20.69 -7.36 11.00
CA TYR A 232 -20.88 -7.79 12.38
C TYR A 232 -20.63 -6.64 13.36
N SER A 233 -19.50 -5.94 13.25
CA SER A 233 -19.16 -4.80 14.09
C SER A 233 -20.16 -3.66 13.97
N SER A 234 -20.63 -3.33 12.76
CA SER A 234 -21.66 -2.32 12.54
C SER A 234 -22.99 -2.73 13.17
N ARG A 235 -23.40 -4.00 13.01
CA ARG A 235 -24.62 -4.52 13.67
C ARG A 235 -24.49 -4.49 15.19
N SER A 236 -23.35 -4.91 15.75
CA SER A 236 -23.09 -4.83 17.18
C SER A 236 -23.09 -3.39 17.70
N ALA A 237 -22.52 -2.43 16.96
CA ALA A 237 -22.54 -1.01 17.32
C ALA A 237 -23.96 -0.44 17.33
N LEU A 238 -24.85 -0.96 16.48
CA LEU A 238 -26.29 -0.64 16.48
C LEU A 238 -27.09 -1.44 17.52
N GLY A 239 -26.42 -2.19 18.41
CA GLY A 239 -27.07 -3.03 19.43
C GLY A 239 -27.69 -4.33 18.90
N LEU A 240 -27.48 -4.66 17.63
CA LEU A 240 -27.99 -5.86 16.98
C LEU A 240 -27.01 -7.01 17.14
N TYR A 241 -27.10 -7.71 18.28
CA TYR A 241 -26.28 -8.87 18.58
C TYR A 241 -26.91 -10.18 18.07
N ARG A 242 -26.11 -11.04 17.41
CA ARG A 242 -26.51 -12.43 17.16
C ARG A 242 -26.38 -13.21 18.47
N ARG A 243 -27.51 -13.38 19.17
CA ARG A 243 -27.59 -14.10 20.46
C ARG A 243 -27.14 -15.57 20.39
N GLY A 244 -27.14 -16.19 19.21
CA GLY A 244 -26.82 -17.62 19.04
C GLY A 244 -25.35 -18.06 19.16
N ARG A 245 -24.39 -17.16 19.48
CA ARG A 245 -22.97 -17.53 19.63
C ARG A 245 -22.32 -17.16 20.98
N ALA A 246 -23.03 -16.47 21.85
CA ALA A 246 -22.55 -16.17 23.20
C ALA A 246 -23.70 -16.40 24.18
N PRO A 247 -23.74 -17.56 24.89
CA PRO A 247 -24.67 -17.73 26.00
C PRO A 247 -24.39 -16.65 27.03
N LEU A 248 -25.42 -15.91 27.44
CA LEU A 248 -25.32 -15.05 28.61
C LEU A 248 -25.13 -15.93 29.86
N PRO A 249 -24.47 -15.43 30.92
CA PRO A 249 -24.50 -16.09 32.22
C PRO A 249 -25.96 -16.28 32.64
N GLY A 250 -26.43 -17.54 32.70
CA GLY A 250 -27.80 -17.88 33.12
C GLY A 250 -28.72 -18.48 32.05
N GLU A 251 -28.31 -18.58 30.78
CA GLU A 251 -29.12 -19.30 29.78
C GLU A 251 -28.91 -20.83 29.85
N PRO A 252 -29.95 -21.66 29.58
CA PRO A 252 -29.82 -23.12 29.54
C PRO A 252 -28.81 -23.54 28.46
N GLY A 253 -27.61 -23.96 28.89
CA GLY A 253 -26.46 -24.23 28.02
C GLY A 253 -25.15 -23.58 28.50
N ALA A 254 -25.21 -22.62 29.42
CA ALA A 254 -24.04 -21.98 30.03
C ALA A 254 -23.22 -22.90 30.96
N GLY A 255 -23.76 -24.06 31.36
CA GLY A 255 -23.13 -25.01 32.30
C GLY A 255 -22.15 -26.01 31.69
N ARG A 256 -21.82 -25.94 30.39
CA ARG A 256 -20.94 -26.93 29.73
C ARG A 256 -19.45 -26.56 29.70
N PHE A 257 -19.06 -25.43 30.28
CA PHE A 257 -17.67 -25.10 30.53
C PHE A 257 -17.37 -25.26 32.03
N LYS A 258 -16.59 -26.29 32.38
CA LYS A 258 -15.98 -26.37 33.72
C LYS A 258 -15.03 -25.18 33.89
N PRO A 259 -15.10 -24.42 34.98
CA PRO A 259 -14.03 -23.48 35.31
C PRO A 259 -12.74 -24.27 35.56
N VAL A 260 -11.65 -23.87 34.92
CA VAL A 260 -10.31 -24.31 35.29
C VAL A 260 -9.99 -23.61 36.61
N ALA A 261 -9.82 -24.38 37.69
CA ALA A 261 -9.38 -23.85 38.97
C ALA A 261 -7.96 -23.29 38.83
N GLU A 262 -7.75 -22.05 39.26
CA GLU A 262 -6.41 -21.51 39.46
C GLU A 262 -5.80 -22.15 40.72
N PRO A 263 -4.53 -22.59 40.68
CA PRO A 263 -3.84 -23.05 41.89
C PRO A 263 -3.40 -21.84 42.72
N GLU A 264 -3.51 -21.99 44.05
CA GLU A 264 -3.04 -21.04 45.08
C GLU A 264 -1.55 -20.71 44.97
#